data_AF-A0A8T0EHW2-F1
#
_entry.id   AF-A0A8T0EHW2-F1
#
_cell.length_a   1.000
_cell.length_b   1.000
_cell.length_c   1.000
_cell.angle_alpha   90.00
_cell.angle_beta   90.00
_cell.angle_gamma   90.00
#
_symmetry.space_group_name_H-M   'P 1'
#
loop_
_entity.id
_entity.type
_entity.pdbx_description
1 polymer ?
#
loop_
_entity_poly.entity_id
_entity_poly.type
_entity_poly.pdbx_seq_one_letter_code
_entity_poly.pdbx_strand_id
1 'polypeptide(L)'
;MLQAFSILKSSVTSHRRSTESYVFYLHYRVTFLLLMFACLLISSRQFVGDKIKCLSGHHGDISVGLLDAYCWAASTYSVSSAYLKEAGIEVPHPGVGGSESSTEYTFRNYYQYIHIVLFFQALFFYLPHLIWKSTDNIYTNTLYSSIQACKEENNKPDKIKEPSFEIAASFIEERWGTHLFYGLQYIFCELLSIANLIVQSLLLNIFFNGEFLGLGYFYISHYNADRLKDPIRLFPLVTNCYFKKFGASGFVDTVDALCVLPVNALNVKIYLFMWAWFAFLFGLSICNLIHFSLAWFVPKYRVLPLKLKSIFFKKRMDQDSYIRVLTLGDFGDWFVLSCVKNNMDPLDFSRLTESIHYKLSNLGNETKEP
;
A
#
# COMPACT_ATOMS: atom_id res chain seq x y z
N MET A 1 -12.81 -18.56 -13.76
CA MET A 1 -11.41 -18.42 -13.29
C MET A 1 -10.42 -18.04 -14.38
N LEU A 2 -10.45 -18.65 -15.57
CA LEU A 2 -9.51 -18.33 -16.67
C LEU A 2 -9.62 -16.89 -17.20
N GLN A 3 -10.82 -16.29 -17.24
CA GLN A 3 -11.01 -14.89 -17.62
C GLN A 3 -10.46 -13.90 -16.57
N ALA A 4 -10.60 -14.22 -15.27
CA ALA A 4 -10.00 -13.40 -14.22
C ALA A 4 -8.46 -13.44 -14.30
N PHE A 5 -7.89 -14.61 -14.61
CA PHE A 5 -6.45 -14.78 -14.83
C PHE A 5 -5.97 -14.09 -16.11
N SER A 6 -6.77 -14.05 -17.19
CA SER A 6 -6.41 -13.32 -18.41
C SER A 6 -6.48 -11.80 -18.21
N ILE A 7 -7.43 -11.30 -17.41
CA ILE A 7 -7.52 -9.88 -17.02
C ILE A 7 -6.34 -9.51 -16.12
N LEU A 8 -5.98 -10.35 -15.14
CA LEU A 8 -4.78 -10.18 -14.31
C LEU A 8 -3.49 -10.23 -15.15
N LYS A 9 -3.38 -11.17 -16.09
CA LYS A 9 -2.23 -11.30 -17.00
C LYS A 9 -2.13 -10.11 -17.96
N SER A 10 -3.25 -9.63 -18.50
CA SER A 10 -3.35 -8.41 -19.32
C SER A 10 -2.94 -7.17 -18.51
N SER A 11 -3.39 -7.06 -17.26
CA SER A 11 -2.97 -6.01 -16.32
C SER A 11 -1.47 -6.06 -15.98
N VAL A 12 -0.86 -7.25 -16.02
CA VAL A 12 0.58 -7.46 -15.75
C VAL A 12 1.46 -7.26 -17.00
N THR A 13 0.93 -7.48 -18.21
CA THR A 13 1.72 -7.48 -19.47
C THR A 13 1.50 -6.28 -20.38
N SER A 14 0.49 -5.44 -20.14
CA SER A 14 0.35 -4.18 -20.88
C SER A 14 1.60 -3.33 -20.67
N HIS A 15 2.21 -2.88 -21.78
CA HIS A 15 3.33 -1.93 -21.76
C HIS A 15 2.93 -0.73 -20.89
N ARG A 16 3.49 -0.69 -19.68
CA ARG A 16 2.92 0.09 -18.61
C ARG A 16 3.40 1.51 -18.76
N ARG A 17 2.51 2.41 -19.18
CA ARG A 17 2.80 3.83 -19.19
C ARG A 17 3.08 4.27 -17.75
N SER A 18 4.31 4.65 -17.48
CA SER A 18 4.79 5.19 -16.21
C SER A 18 4.37 6.66 -16.09
N THR A 19 3.07 6.90 -15.98
CA THR A 19 2.51 8.23 -15.67
C THR A 19 2.46 8.48 -14.15
N GLU A 20 2.90 7.49 -13.36
CA GLU A 20 2.77 7.43 -11.91
C GLU A 20 4.16 7.43 -11.27
N SER A 21 4.28 8.06 -10.09
CA SER A 21 5.48 7.91 -9.25
C SER A 21 5.66 6.47 -8.79
N TYR A 22 6.91 6.05 -8.61
CA TYR A 22 7.22 4.76 -7.98
C TYR A 22 6.58 4.63 -6.59
N VAL A 23 6.45 5.73 -5.85
CA VAL A 23 5.82 5.71 -4.52
C VAL A 23 4.33 5.41 -4.63
N PHE A 24 3.62 6.06 -5.56
CA PHE A 24 2.21 5.77 -5.83
C PHE A 24 2.00 4.30 -6.22
N TYR A 25 2.90 3.73 -7.02
CA TYR A 25 2.89 2.30 -7.34
C TYR A 25 3.05 1.38 -6.12
N LEU A 26 3.90 1.75 -5.15
CA LEU A 26 4.05 0.97 -3.91
C LEU A 26 2.75 0.97 -3.09
N HIS A 27 2.02 2.09 -3.05
CA HIS A 27 0.70 2.17 -2.40
C HIS A 27 -0.31 1.23 -3.05
N TYR A 28 -0.66 1.44 -4.31
CA TYR A 28 -1.82 0.74 -4.85
C TYR A 28 -1.53 -0.69 -5.30
N ARG A 29 -0.31 -1.02 -5.74
CA ARG A 29 -0.02 -2.35 -6.29
C ARG A 29 0.69 -3.23 -5.27
N VAL A 30 1.83 -2.77 -4.76
CA VAL A 30 2.64 -3.61 -3.89
C VAL A 30 1.92 -3.84 -2.57
N THR A 31 1.38 -2.78 -1.94
CA THR A 31 0.62 -2.92 -0.70
C THR A 31 -0.67 -3.72 -0.92
N PHE A 32 -1.39 -3.50 -2.02
CA PHE A 32 -2.55 -4.35 -2.38
C PHE A 32 -2.19 -5.83 -2.48
N LEU A 33 -1.13 -6.17 -3.21
CA LEU A 33 -0.69 -7.57 -3.37
C LEU A 33 -0.23 -8.18 -2.05
N LEU A 34 0.49 -7.42 -1.22
CA LEU A 34 0.91 -7.85 0.12
C LEU A 34 -0.29 -8.14 1.02
N LEU A 35 -1.28 -7.24 1.06
CA LEU A 35 -2.50 -7.40 1.86
C LEU A 35 -3.38 -8.55 1.35
N MET A 36 -3.53 -8.68 0.03
CA MET A 36 -4.28 -9.80 -0.57
C MET A 36 -3.59 -11.15 -0.31
N PHE A 37 -2.26 -11.19 -0.40
CA PHE A 37 -1.50 -12.40 -0.05
C PHE A 37 -1.66 -12.77 1.43
N ALA A 38 -1.56 -11.79 2.33
CA ALA A 38 -1.79 -12.00 3.76
C ALA A 38 -3.23 -12.49 4.04
N CYS A 39 -4.22 -11.88 3.38
CA CYS A 39 -5.62 -12.30 3.46
C CYS A 39 -5.81 -13.76 3.04
N LEU A 40 -5.25 -14.15 1.90
CA LEU A 40 -5.32 -15.54 1.40
C LEU A 40 -4.63 -16.52 2.34
N LEU A 41 -3.45 -16.17 2.85
CA LEU A 41 -2.68 -17.02 3.77
C LEU A 41 -3.45 -17.26 5.08
N ILE A 42 -4.01 -16.21 5.68
CA ILE A 42 -4.80 -16.33 6.91
C ILE A 42 -6.09 -17.10 6.66
N SER A 43 -6.80 -16.81 5.57
CA SER A 43 -8.02 -17.54 5.19
C SER A 43 -7.74 -19.03 5.02
N SER A 44 -6.64 -19.40 4.37
CA SER A 44 -6.26 -20.81 4.19
C SER A 44 -6.13 -21.54 5.52
N ARG A 45 -5.56 -20.89 6.54
CA ARG A 45 -5.39 -21.45 7.88
C ARG A 45 -6.66 -21.50 8.69
N GLN A 46 -7.61 -20.60 8.42
CA GLN A 46 -8.90 -20.57 9.10
C GLN A 46 -9.90 -21.60 8.55
N PHE A 47 -9.83 -21.90 7.24
CA PHE A 47 -10.77 -22.80 6.58
C PHE A 47 -10.24 -24.23 6.34
N VAL A 48 -8.94 -24.40 6.11
CA VAL A 48 -8.35 -25.69 5.68
C VAL A 48 -7.48 -26.35 6.77
N GLY A 49 -7.31 -25.70 7.93
CA GLY A 49 -6.48 -26.20 9.02
C GLY A 49 -7.14 -26.13 10.40
N ASP A 50 -6.43 -26.65 11.40
CA ASP A 50 -6.82 -26.56 12.80
C ASP A 50 -6.68 -25.12 13.31
N LYS A 51 -7.82 -24.42 13.36
CA LYS A 51 -7.91 -23.02 13.79
C LYS A 51 -7.69 -22.82 15.30
N ILE A 52 -8.10 -23.79 16.10
CA ILE A 52 -7.93 -23.83 17.55
C ILE A 52 -7.87 -25.29 18.00
N LYS A 53 -7.10 -25.57 19.06
CA LYS A 53 -7.10 -26.86 19.76
C LYS A 53 -7.20 -26.61 21.26
N CYS A 54 -8.22 -27.18 21.89
CA CYS A 54 -8.49 -26.99 23.29
C CYS A 54 -8.30 -28.28 24.08
N LEU A 55 -7.78 -28.12 25.29
CA LEU A 55 -7.62 -29.15 26.30
C LEU A 55 -8.47 -28.75 27.50
N SER A 56 -9.55 -29.50 27.75
CA SER A 56 -10.18 -29.59 29.06
C SER A 56 -9.57 -30.80 29.78
N GLY A 57 -9.40 -30.74 31.10
CA GLY A 57 -8.95 -31.89 31.91
C GLY A 57 -9.87 -33.12 31.77
N HIS A 58 -9.68 -34.15 32.62
CA HIS A 58 -10.47 -35.41 32.61
C HIS A 58 -11.96 -35.25 33.02
N HIS A 59 -12.64 -34.18 32.61
CA HIS A 59 -14.09 -33.99 32.77
C HIS A 59 -14.89 -34.72 31.67
N GLY A 60 -14.72 -36.04 31.62
CA GLY A 60 -15.72 -37.07 31.30
C GLY A 60 -16.45 -37.09 29.95
N ASP A 61 -17.08 -36.01 29.50
CA ASP A 61 -18.23 -36.12 28.57
C ASP A 61 -18.24 -35.12 27.40
N ILE A 62 -17.25 -34.23 27.29
CA ILE A 62 -17.23 -33.21 26.22
C ILE A 62 -16.37 -33.71 25.06
N SER A 63 -16.97 -33.82 23.88
CA SER A 63 -16.20 -34.11 22.68
C SER A 63 -15.25 -32.95 22.37
N VAL A 64 -13.98 -33.26 22.11
CA VAL A 64 -12.95 -32.24 21.81
C VAL A 64 -13.38 -31.36 20.63
N GLY A 65 -14.04 -31.94 19.63
CA GLY A 65 -14.57 -31.18 18.49
C GLY A 65 -15.67 -30.17 18.85
N LEU A 66 -16.54 -30.49 19.81
CA LEU A 66 -17.54 -29.55 20.32
C LEU A 66 -16.87 -28.41 21.09
N LEU A 67 -15.90 -28.74 21.95
CA LEU A 67 -15.15 -27.76 22.72
C LEU A 67 -14.38 -26.80 21.81
N ASP A 68 -13.65 -27.34 20.82
CA ASP A 68 -12.92 -26.56 19.82
C ASP A 68 -13.86 -25.62 19.04
N ALA A 69 -15.01 -26.13 18.59
CA ALA A 69 -15.98 -25.34 17.84
C ALA A 69 -16.62 -24.23 18.70
N TYR A 70 -16.98 -24.55 19.94
CA TYR A 70 -17.54 -23.58 20.88
C TYR A 70 -16.53 -22.51 21.23
N CYS A 71 -15.31 -22.88 21.65
CA CYS A 71 -14.28 -21.93 22.04
C CYS A 71 -13.80 -21.06 20.88
N TRP A 72 -13.82 -21.60 19.65
CA TRP A 72 -13.62 -20.78 18.47
C TRP A 72 -14.71 -19.73 18.31
N ALA A 73 -15.99 -20.07 18.52
CA ALA A 73 -17.12 -19.19 18.29
C ALA A 73 -17.37 -18.18 19.43
N ALA A 74 -17.28 -18.61 20.69
CA ALA A 74 -17.70 -17.87 21.88
C ALA A 74 -16.66 -16.86 22.40
N SER A 75 -15.53 -16.69 21.70
CA SER A 75 -14.34 -15.92 22.11
C SER A 75 -13.50 -16.61 23.19
N THR A 76 -12.20 -16.34 23.15
CA THR A 76 -11.25 -16.75 24.18
C THR A 76 -10.81 -15.55 24.99
N TYR A 77 -10.28 -15.76 26.19
CA TYR A 77 -9.79 -14.67 27.03
C TYR A 77 -8.35 -14.90 27.52
N SER A 78 -7.71 -13.79 27.87
CA SER A 78 -6.40 -13.75 28.53
C SER A 78 -6.53 -12.92 29.80
N VAL A 79 -5.79 -13.27 30.85
CA VAL A 79 -5.78 -12.53 32.12
C VAL A 79 -4.55 -11.60 32.16
N SER A 80 -4.77 -10.30 32.37
CA SER A 80 -3.68 -9.31 32.30
C SER A 80 -2.60 -9.53 33.36
N SER A 81 -2.99 -9.85 34.60
CA SER A 81 -2.05 -10.14 35.69
C SER A 81 -1.21 -11.40 35.44
N ALA A 82 -1.74 -12.37 34.68
CA ALA A 82 -1.05 -13.61 34.34
C ALA A 82 0.10 -13.42 33.33
N TYR A 83 0.23 -12.25 32.69
CA TYR A 83 1.42 -11.94 31.87
C TYR A 83 2.63 -11.52 32.71
N LEU A 84 2.42 -11.06 33.95
CA LEU A 84 3.50 -10.62 34.84
C LEU A 84 4.07 -11.76 35.70
N LYS A 85 3.37 -12.90 35.73
CA LYS A 85 3.73 -14.09 36.52
C LYS A 85 4.74 -14.96 35.80
N GLU A 86 5.54 -15.71 36.55
CA GLU A 86 6.59 -16.56 35.97
C GLU A 86 5.99 -17.84 35.34
N ALA A 87 6.15 -17.98 34.02
CA ALA A 87 5.61 -19.11 33.26
C ALA A 87 6.33 -20.42 33.60
N GLY A 88 5.57 -21.49 33.79
CA GLY A 88 6.05 -22.81 34.21
C GLY A 88 6.16 -22.98 35.74
N ILE A 89 6.04 -21.89 36.51
CA ILE A 89 6.07 -21.92 37.99
C ILE A 89 4.74 -21.43 38.54
N GLU A 90 4.37 -20.18 38.27
CA GLU A 90 3.16 -19.54 38.81
C GLU A 90 1.96 -19.66 37.85
N VAL A 91 2.22 -19.68 36.55
CA VAL A 91 1.22 -19.85 35.49
C VAL A 91 1.71 -20.83 34.43
N PRO A 92 0.84 -21.65 33.80
CA PRO A 92 1.28 -22.60 32.79
C PRO A 92 1.83 -21.89 31.54
N HIS A 93 1.19 -20.79 31.12
CA HIS A 93 1.60 -19.97 30.00
C HIS A 93 1.30 -18.48 30.27
N PRO A 94 2.03 -17.54 29.64
CA PRO A 94 1.76 -16.12 29.79
C PRO A 94 0.32 -15.77 29.41
N GLY A 95 -0.39 -15.04 30.29
CA GLY A 95 -1.77 -14.63 30.07
C GLY A 95 -2.83 -15.71 30.35
N VAL A 96 -2.41 -16.91 30.77
CA VAL A 96 -3.28 -18.03 31.12
C VAL A 96 -3.29 -18.18 32.64
N GLY A 97 -4.44 -17.93 33.25
CA GLY A 97 -4.66 -18.14 34.69
C GLY A 97 -6.07 -17.78 35.11
N GLY A 98 -6.35 -17.90 36.41
CA GLY A 98 -7.54 -17.34 37.04
C GLY A 98 -7.27 -15.96 37.63
N SER A 99 -8.32 -15.16 37.81
CA SER A 99 -8.29 -13.93 38.61
C SER A 99 -9.58 -13.78 39.39
N GLU A 100 -9.50 -13.26 40.61
CA GLU A 100 -10.67 -12.93 41.42
C GLU A 100 -11.38 -11.66 40.90
N SER A 101 -10.65 -10.78 40.20
CA SER A 101 -11.21 -9.57 39.63
C SER A 101 -11.69 -9.78 38.20
N SER A 102 -13.00 -9.59 37.99
CA SER A 102 -13.61 -9.62 36.66
C SER A 102 -13.01 -8.60 35.66
N THR A 103 -12.35 -7.54 36.15
CA THR A 103 -11.74 -6.50 35.31
C THR A 103 -10.43 -6.93 34.64
N GLU A 104 -9.82 -8.04 35.06
CA GLU A 104 -8.54 -8.50 34.51
C GLU A 104 -8.70 -9.37 33.25
N TYR A 105 -9.92 -9.82 32.96
CA TYR A 105 -10.26 -10.66 31.83
C TYR A 105 -10.35 -9.84 30.55
N THR A 106 -9.48 -10.15 29.58
CA THR A 106 -9.50 -9.54 28.24
C THR A 106 -9.98 -10.55 27.22
N PHE A 107 -11.23 -10.39 26.76
CA PHE A 107 -11.81 -11.22 25.71
C PHE A 107 -11.32 -10.78 24.33
N ARG A 108 -10.97 -11.75 23.47
CA ARG A 108 -10.44 -11.51 22.14
C ARG A 108 -11.15 -12.43 21.14
N ASN A 109 -11.79 -11.83 20.15
CA ASN A 109 -12.41 -12.50 18.98
C ASN A 109 -11.99 -11.88 17.65
N TYR A 110 -11.13 -10.85 17.67
CA TYR A 110 -10.68 -10.14 16.47
C TYR A 110 -10.06 -11.09 15.43
N TYR A 111 -9.45 -12.20 15.86
CA TYR A 111 -8.77 -13.15 14.96
C TYR A 111 -9.73 -13.77 13.94
N GLN A 112 -11.01 -13.88 14.25
CA GLN A 112 -12.03 -14.36 13.32
C GLN A 112 -12.21 -13.40 12.13
N TYR A 113 -12.02 -12.09 12.34
CA TYR A 113 -12.32 -11.04 11.37
C TYR A 113 -11.10 -10.49 10.62
N ILE A 114 -9.88 -10.87 11.03
CA ILE A 114 -8.63 -10.36 10.46
C ILE A 114 -8.59 -10.47 8.92
N HIS A 115 -8.99 -11.59 8.34
CA HIS A 115 -8.94 -11.78 6.89
C HIS A 115 -9.91 -10.84 6.16
N ILE A 116 -11.10 -10.59 6.72
CA ILE A 116 -12.09 -9.65 6.19
C ILE A 116 -11.53 -8.23 6.24
N VAL A 117 -10.92 -7.84 7.37
CA VAL A 117 -10.26 -6.55 7.51
C VAL A 117 -9.19 -6.39 6.44
N LEU A 118 -8.26 -7.33 6.31
CA LEU A 118 -7.18 -7.27 5.30
C LEU A 118 -7.70 -7.14 3.87
N PHE A 119 -8.79 -7.86 3.54
CA PHE A 119 -9.42 -7.75 2.23
C PHE A 119 -9.92 -6.33 1.95
N PHE A 120 -10.67 -5.73 2.87
CA PHE A 120 -11.15 -4.36 2.70
C PHE A 120 -10.00 -3.34 2.71
N GLN A 121 -9.00 -3.52 3.56
CA GLN A 121 -7.80 -2.68 3.55
C GLN A 121 -7.13 -2.70 2.17
N ALA A 122 -6.97 -3.88 1.57
CA ALA A 122 -6.40 -4.00 0.22
C ALA A 122 -7.20 -3.16 -0.79
N LEU A 123 -8.53 -3.28 -0.80
CA LEU A 123 -9.40 -2.51 -1.68
C LEU A 123 -9.24 -1.00 -1.50
N PHE A 124 -9.17 -0.52 -0.25
CA PHE A 124 -8.98 0.90 0.04
C PHE A 124 -7.61 1.43 -0.43
N PHE A 125 -6.55 0.63 -0.37
CA PHE A 125 -5.24 1.01 -0.95
C PHE A 125 -5.27 1.12 -2.48
N TYR A 126 -6.18 0.41 -3.16
CA TYR A 126 -6.32 0.49 -4.62
C TYR A 126 -7.20 1.67 -5.07
N LEU A 127 -8.02 2.24 -4.18
CA LEU A 127 -9.00 3.28 -4.50
C LEU A 127 -8.38 4.57 -5.07
N PRO A 128 -7.30 5.16 -4.51
CA PRO A 128 -6.69 6.36 -5.09
C PRO A 128 -6.21 6.17 -6.53
N HIS A 129 -5.74 4.97 -6.86
CA HIS A 129 -5.32 4.63 -8.22
C HIS A 129 -6.50 4.52 -9.19
N LEU A 130 -7.66 3.98 -8.75
CA LEU A 130 -8.86 3.98 -9.58
C LEU A 130 -9.30 5.40 -9.95
N ILE A 131 -9.25 6.32 -8.97
CA ILE A 131 -9.56 7.74 -9.20
C ILE A 131 -8.57 8.34 -10.19
N TRP A 132 -7.27 8.18 -9.96
CA TRP A 132 -6.23 8.68 -10.87
C TRP A 132 -6.41 8.14 -12.29
N LYS A 133 -6.62 6.83 -12.43
CA LYS A 133 -6.66 6.17 -13.72
C LYS A 133 -7.87 6.58 -14.57
N SER A 134 -9.00 6.90 -13.93
CA SER A 134 -10.18 7.41 -14.61
C SER A 134 -9.90 8.73 -15.35
N THR A 135 -9.13 9.62 -14.72
CA THR A 135 -8.73 10.91 -15.26
C THR A 135 -7.56 10.80 -16.24
N ASP A 136 -6.50 10.06 -15.86
CA ASP A 136 -5.28 9.86 -16.66
C ASP A 136 -5.57 9.23 -18.02
N ASN A 137 -6.50 8.28 -18.09
CA ASN A 137 -6.86 7.61 -19.34
C ASN A 137 -7.40 8.57 -20.41
N ILE A 138 -8.15 9.60 -20.02
CA ILE A 138 -8.71 10.54 -21.00
C ILE A 138 -7.59 11.38 -21.62
N TYR A 139 -6.75 11.96 -20.77
CA TYR A 139 -5.70 12.87 -21.22
C TYR A 139 -4.56 12.15 -21.96
N THR A 140 -4.05 11.07 -21.37
CA THR A 140 -2.86 10.39 -21.90
C THR A 140 -3.15 9.60 -23.16
N ASN A 141 -4.32 8.99 -23.31
CA ASN A 141 -4.63 8.25 -24.54
C ASN A 141 -4.63 9.17 -25.76
N THR A 142 -5.17 10.38 -25.66
CA THR A 142 -5.12 11.36 -26.75
C THR A 142 -3.69 11.76 -27.08
N LEU A 143 -2.89 12.15 -26.06
CA LEU A 143 -1.50 12.57 -26.26
C LEU A 143 -0.60 11.45 -26.83
N TYR A 144 -0.70 10.23 -26.29
CA TYR A 144 0.11 9.12 -26.79
C TYR A 144 -0.36 8.64 -28.17
N SER A 145 -1.65 8.76 -28.49
CA SER A 145 -2.14 8.45 -29.84
C SER A 145 -1.59 9.42 -30.90
N SER A 146 -1.43 10.71 -30.58
CA SER A 146 -0.82 11.68 -31.51
C SER A 146 0.68 11.42 -31.67
N ILE A 147 1.40 11.09 -30.60
CA ILE A 147 2.80 10.67 -30.66
C ILE A 147 2.97 9.40 -31.50
N GLN A 148 2.08 8.42 -31.33
CA GLN A 148 2.12 7.17 -32.08
C GLN A 148 1.80 7.38 -33.56
N ALA A 149 0.81 8.22 -33.90
CA ALA A 149 0.50 8.58 -35.28
C ALA A 149 1.71 9.23 -35.99
N CYS A 150 2.45 10.11 -35.30
CA CYS A 150 3.71 10.65 -35.83
C CYS A 150 4.73 9.54 -36.11
N LYS A 151 4.91 8.59 -35.20
CA LYS A 151 5.85 7.47 -35.40
C LYS A 151 5.46 6.60 -36.60
N GLU A 152 4.17 6.32 -36.77
CA GLU A 152 3.65 5.49 -37.86
C GLU A 152 3.74 6.20 -39.22
N GLU A 153 3.49 7.51 -39.29
CA GLU A 153 3.63 8.26 -40.55
C GLU A 153 5.08 8.29 -41.05
N ASN A 154 6.04 8.41 -40.13
CA ASN A 154 7.46 8.49 -40.47
C ASN A 154 8.10 7.13 -40.81
N ASN A 155 7.44 6.02 -40.47
CA ASN A 155 7.87 4.67 -40.85
C ASN A 155 7.41 4.27 -42.26
N LYS A 156 6.69 5.13 -43.00
CA LYS A 156 6.30 4.84 -44.40
C LYS A 156 7.50 4.96 -45.36
N PRO A 157 7.71 3.98 -46.25
CA PRO A 157 8.93 3.86 -47.06
C PRO A 157 9.16 5.00 -48.07
N ASP A 158 8.15 5.81 -48.39
CA ASP A 158 8.23 6.88 -49.38
C ASP A 158 8.71 8.24 -48.83
N LYS A 159 8.95 8.38 -47.53
CA LYS A 159 9.50 9.61 -46.92
C LYS A 159 10.78 9.28 -46.13
N ILE A 160 11.95 9.49 -46.73
CA ILE A 160 13.23 9.62 -45.99
C ILE A 160 13.24 11.00 -45.32
N LYS A 161 12.30 11.25 -44.42
CA LYS A 161 12.31 12.42 -43.54
C LYS A 161 12.40 11.92 -42.12
N GLU A 162 13.32 12.49 -41.34
CA GLU A 162 13.39 12.24 -39.91
C GLU A 162 12.03 12.49 -39.25
N PRO A 163 11.69 11.75 -38.18
CA PRO A 163 10.38 11.86 -37.59
C PRO A 163 10.14 13.25 -37.01
N SER A 164 9.34 14.06 -37.71
CA SER A 164 8.86 15.33 -37.17
C SER A 164 7.74 15.04 -36.18
N PHE A 165 7.94 15.42 -34.92
CA PHE A 165 6.93 15.34 -33.86
C PHE A 165 6.03 16.59 -33.84
N GLU A 166 5.85 17.27 -34.98
CA GLU A 166 5.08 18.51 -35.12
C GLU A 166 3.63 18.40 -34.63
N ILE A 167 2.94 17.29 -34.90
CA ILE A 167 1.53 17.09 -34.48
C ILE A 167 1.45 16.91 -32.96
N ALA A 168 2.38 16.17 -32.36
CA ALA A 168 2.45 16.03 -30.91
C ALA A 168 2.87 17.35 -30.23
N ALA A 169 3.79 18.09 -30.84
CA ALA A 169 4.24 19.39 -30.34
C ALA A 169 3.13 20.45 -30.40
N SER A 170 2.35 20.50 -31.49
CA SER A 170 1.19 21.39 -31.61
C SER A 170 0.11 21.07 -30.58
N PHE A 171 -0.17 19.79 -30.32
CA PHE A 171 -1.11 19.41 -29.26
C PHE A 171 -0.70 19.90 -27.87
N ILE A 172 0.60 19.83 -27.54
CA ILE A 172 1.14 20.32 -26.26
C ILE A 172 1.14 21.86 -26.22
N GLU A 173 1.50 22.50 -27.32
CA GLU A 173 1.50 23.96 -27.48
C GLU A 173 0.10 24.56 -27.33
N GLU A 174 -0.91 24.02 -28.01
CA GLU A 174 -2.30 24.48 -27.94
C GLU A 174 -2.88 24.43 -26.52
N ARG A 175 -2.34 23.54 -25.68
CA ARG A 175 -2.79 23.33 -24.30
C ARG A 175 -1.80 23.83 -23.25
N TRP A 176 -0.75 24.53 -23.68
CA TRP A 176 0.29 25.02 -22.79
C TRP A 176 -0.29 25.91 -21.68
N GLY A 177 0.09 25.65 -20.42
CA GLY A 177 -0.44 26.36 -19.26
C GLY A 177 -1.87 25.99 -18.84
N THR A 178 -2.54 25.07 -19.54
CA THR A 178 -3.86 24.52 -19.12
C THR A 178 -3.72 23.20 -18.35
N HIS A 179 -2.50 22.65 -18.25
CA HIS A 179 -2.22 21.37 -17.60
C HIS A 179 -2.19 21.44 -16.06
N LEU A 180 -2.36 22.63 -15.47
CA LEU A 180 -2.36 22.81 -14.02
C LEU A 180 -3.39 21.91 -13.31
N PHE A 181 -4.61 21.84 -13.84
CA PHE A 181 -5.68 21.03 -13.26
C PHE A 181 -5.31 19.53 -13.24
N TYR A 182 -4.70 19.04 -14.31
CA TYR A 182 -4.22 17.66 -14.42
C TYR A 182 -3.14 17.35 -13.35
N GLY A 183 -2.17 18.25 -13.16
CA GLY A 183 -1.17 18.13 -12.12
C GLY A 183 -1.75 18.19 -10.69
N LEU A 184 -2.75 19.04 -10.46
CA LEU A 184 -3.44 19.13 -9.17
C LEU A 184 -4.22 17.86 -8.85
N GLN A 185 -4.90 17.26 -9.82
CA GLN A 185 -5.59 15.98 -9.64
C GLN A 185 -4.62 14.86 -9.26
N TYR A 186 -3.41 14.86 -9.82
CA TYR A 186 -2.36 13.91 -9.41
C TYR A 186 -1.94 14.11 -7.95
N ILE A 187 -1.62 15.35 -7.56
CA ILE A 187 -1.26 15.68 -6.17
C ILE A 187 -2.38 15.30 -5.22
N PHE A 188 -3.64 15.54 -5.60
CA PHE A 188 -4.80 15.14 -4.81
C PHE A 188 -4.84 13.61 -4.58
N CYS A 189 -4.56 12.81 -5.62
CA CYS A 189 -4.50 11.35 -5.48
C CYS A 189 -3.32 10.89 -4.60
N GLU A 190 -2.17 11.56 -4.66
CA GLU A 190 -1.04 11.30 -3.77
C GLU A 190 -1.38 11.63 -2.30
N LEU A 191 -2.02 12.77 -2.05
CA LEU A 191 -2.51 13.15 -0.73
C LEU A 191 -3.56 12.16 -0.21
N LEU A 192 -4.46 11.70 -1.08
CA LEU A 192 -5.45 10.69 -0.74
C LEU A 192 -4.79 9.33 -0.38
N SER A 193 -3.70 8.95 -1.04
CA SER A 193 -2.93 7.75 -0.67
C SER A 193 -2.27 7.87 0.70
N ILE A 194 -1.70 9.04 1.03
CA ILE A 194 -1.14 9.32 2.36
C ILE A 194 -2.24 9.29 3.42
N ALA A 195 -3.36 9.96 3.16
CA ALA A 195 -4.51 9.97 4.04
C ALA A 195 -5.05 8.55 4.27
N ASN A 196 -5.16 7.75 3.21
CA ASN A 196 -5.56 6.35 3.32
C ASN A 196 -4.57 5.56 4.19
N LEU A 197 -3.25 5.69 3.98
CA LEU A 197 -2.25 5.01 4.82
C LEU A 197 -2.40 5.37 6.31
N ILE A 198 -2.62 6.65 6.64
CA ILE A 198 -2.86 7.11 8.02
C ILE A 198 -4.16 6.49 8.56
N VAL A 199 -5.27 6.61 7.82
CA VAL A 199 -6.57 6.07 8.22
C VAL A 199 -6.49 4.55 8.45
N GLN A 200 -5.85 3.80 7.54
CA GLN A 200 -5.70 2.36 7.69
C GLN A 200 -4.85 1.98 8.92
N SER A 201 -3.80 2.77 9.21
CA SER A 201 -2.97 2.56 10.40
C SER A 201 -3.75 2.84 11.69
N LEU A 202 -4.59 3.88 11.70
CA LEU A 202 -5.47 4.20 12.83
C LEU A 202 -6.59 3.18 13.01
N LEU A 203 -7.18 2.69 11.91
CA LEU A 203 -8.19 1.64 11.95
C LEU A 203 -7.63 0.35 12.55
N LEU A 204 -6.41 -0.05 12.18
CA LEU A 204 -5.73 -1.17 12.83
C LEU A 204 -5.45 -0.91 14.30
N ASN A 205 -5.07 0.32 14.66
CA ASN A 205 -4.88 0.68 16.06
C ASN A 205 -6.16 0.55 16.88
N ILE A 206 -7.28 1.03 16.37
CA ILE A 206 -8.60 0.88 17.01
C ILE A 206 -8.98 -0.61 17.08
N PHE A 207 -8.80 -1.36 16.00
CA PHE A 207 -9.11 -2.79 15.94
C PHE A 207 -8.31 -3.62 16.95
N PHE A 208 -7.09 -3.20 17.28
CA PHE A 208 -6.20 -3.84 18.25
C PHE A 208 -6.17 -3.14 19.62
N ASN A 209 -7.20 -2.34 19.96
CA ASN A 209 -7.33 -1.66 21.26
C ASN A 209 -6.13 -0.75 21.63
N GLY A 210 -5.54 -0.08 20.66
CA GLY A 210 -4.47 0.90 20.86
C GLY A 210 -3.03 0.35 20.78
N GLU A 211 -2.88 -0.96 20.56
CA GLU A 211 -1.57 -1.63 20.65
C GLU A 211 -0.80 -1.66 19.30
N PHE A 212 -1.45 -1.34 18.18
CA PHE A 212 -0.84 -1.50 16.84
C PHE A 212 0.28 -0.49 16.58
N LEU A 213 0.07 0.80 16.88
CA LEU A 213 1.05 1.83 16.54
C LEU A 213 2.37 1.65 17.30
N GLY A 214 2.32 1.14 18.53
CA GLY A 214 3.50 0.82 19.33
C GLY A 214 4.17 -0.51 18.98
N LEU A 215 3.51 -1.39 18.19
CA LEU A 215 3.91 -2.78 18.01
C LEU A 215 5.38 -2.96 17.62
N GLY A 216 5.87 -2.19 16.64
CA GLY A 216 7.26 -2.29 16.18
C GLY A 216 8.29 -1.81 17.21
N TYR A 217 8.00 -0.71 17.91
CA TYR A 217 8.86 -0.20 18.97
C TYR A 217 8.97 -1.20 20.14
N PHE A 218 7.83 -1.78 20.55
CA PHE A 218 7.81 -2.81 21.60
C PHE A 218 8.56 -4.07 21.17
N TYR A 219 8.40 -4.52 19.92
CA TYR A 219 9.09 -5.71 19.42
C TYR A 219 10.61 -5.53 19.40
N ILE A 220 11.11 -4.36 18.98
CA ILE A 220 12.55 -4.08 18.92
C ILE A 220 13.16 -3.95 20.33
N SER A 221 12.49 -3.23 21.23
CA SER A 221 12.98 -3.00 22.59
C SER A 221 13.08 -4.27 23.44
N HIS A 222 12.22 -5.27 23.18
CA HIS A 222 12.15 -6.50 23.97
C HIS A 222 12.67 -7.74 23.23
N TYR A 223 13.34 -7.56 22.09
CA TYR A 223 13.84 -8.68 21.28
C TYR A 223 14.84 -9.59 22.04
N ASN A 224 15.65 -9.02 22.94
CA ASN A 224 16.64 -9.73 23.75
C ASN A 224 16.19 -10.01 25.19
N ALA A 225 14.96 -9.65 25.55
CA ALA A 225 14.44 -9.96 26.87
C ALA A 225 13.92 -11.41 26.85
N ASP A 226 14.71 -12.36 27.35
CA ASP A 226 14.33 -13.78 27.51
C ASP A 226 12.98 -13.97 28.25
N ARG A 227 12.53 -12.93 28.97
CA ARG A 227 11.35 -12.93 29.84
C ARG A 227 10.15 -12.11 29.35
N LEU A 228 10.30 -11.20 28.38
CA LEU A 228 9.19 -10.36 27.91
C LEU A 228 8.80 -10.73 26.48
N LYS A 229 8.03 -11.80 26.35
CA LYS A 229 7.32 -12.11 25.10
C LYS A 229 6.04 -11.26 24.99
N ASP A 230 6.16 -9.95 25.12
CA ASP A 230 5.02 -9.00 24.99
C ASP A 230 4.32 -8.98 23.62
N PRO A 231 4.93 -9.32 22.46
CA PRO A 231 4.14 -9.50 21.23
C PRO A 231 3.08 -10.61 21.35
N ILE A 232 3.16 -11.48 22.37
CA ILE A 232 2.13 -12.49 22.69
C ILE A 232 0.90 -11.84 23.33
N ARG A 233 1.00 -10.66 23.97
CA ARG A 233 -0.17 -10.02 24.59
C ARG A 233 -1.20 -9.60 23.54
N LEU A 234 -0.74 -9.03 22.43
CA LEU A 234 -1.65 -8.64 21.34
C LEU A 234 -2.21 -9.89 20.65
N PHE A 235 -1.34 -10.85 20.30
CA PHE A 235 -1.69 -12.09 19.60
C PHE A 235 -1.29 -13.33 20.43
N PRO A 236 -2.08 -13.71 21.44
CA PRO A 236 -1.75 -14.84 22.29
C PRO A 236 -1.82 -16.15 21.52
N LEU A 237 -0.77 -16.96 21.66
CA LEU A 237 -0.74 -18.32 21.13
C LEU A 237 -1.55 -19.28 21.99
N VAL A 238 -1.62 -19.02 23.30
CA VAL A 238 -2.36 -19.83 24.27
C VAL A 238 -3.31 -18.92 25.04
N THR A 239 -4.56 -19.33 25.17
CA THR A 239 -5.63 -18.57 25.82
C THR A 239 -6.52 -19.49 26.66
N ASN A 240 -7.33 -18.88 27.52
CA ASN A 240 -8.36 -19.57 28.26
C ASN A 240 -9.71 -19.52 27.53
N CYS A 241 -10.53 -20.54 27.74
CA CYS A 241 -11.92 -20.61 27.33
C CYS A 241 -12.73 -21.30 28.43
N TYR A 242 -13.92 -20.78 28.77
CA TYR A 242 -14.85 -21.49 29.64
C TYR A 242 -15.99 -22.07 28.79
N PHE A 243 -16.32 -23.33 29.01
CA PHE A 243 -17.47 -24.01 28.42
C PHE A 243 -18.54 -24.19 29.49
N LYS A 244 -19.70 -23.56 29.31
CA LYS A 244 -20.81 -23.65 30.27
C LYS A 244 -21.74 -24.79 29.86
N LYS A 245 -21.93 -25.77 30.74
CA LYS A 245 -22.89 -26.86 30.58
C LYS A 245 -23.82 -26.93 31.80
N PHE A 246 -24.84 -27.76 31.74
CA PHE A 246 -25.64 -28.09 32.91
C PHE A 246 -25.07 -29.35 33.58
N GLY A 247 -24.82 -29.28 34.89
CA GLY A 247 -24.44 -30.44 35.70
C GLY A 247 -25.64 -31.34 36.00
N ALA A 248 -25.39 -32.49 36.62
CA ALA A 248 -26.44 -33.46 36.98
C ALA A 248 -27.53 -32.89 37.92
N SER A 249 -27.21 -31.83 38.67
CA SER A 249 -28.12 -31.10 39.55
C SER A 249 -28.93 -30.01 38.85
N GLY A 250 -28.75 -29.78 37.53
CA GLY A 250 -29.43 -28.73 36.77
C GLY A 250 -28.84 -27.33 36.95
N PHE A 251 -27.79 -27.16 37.77
CA PHE A 251 -27.04 -25.92 37.88
C PHE A 251 -25.99 -25.79 36.77
N VAL A 252 -25.59 -24.54 36.47
CA VAL A 252 -24.55 -24.26 35.48
C VAL A 252 -23.19 -24.72 36.02
N ASP A 253 -22.56 -25.63 35.28
CA ASP A 253 -21.23 -26.15 35.51
C ASP A 253 -20.29 -25.56 34.45
N THR A 254 -19.20 -24.93 34.89
CA THR A 254 -18.25 -24.25 34.02
C THR A 254 -16.96 -25.05 33.91
N VAL A 255 -16.67 -25.52 32.70
CA VAL A 255 -15.45 -26.26 32.40
C VAL A 255 -14.43 -25.31 31.80
N ASP A 256 -13.31 -25.11 32.50
CA ASP A 256 -12.19 -24.34 31.98
C ASP A 256 -11.34 -25.18 31.03
N ALA A 257 -11.01 -24.59 29.89
CA ALA A 257 -10.22 -25.19 28.83
C ALA A 257 -9.04 -24.29 28.48
N LEU A 258 -7.88 -24.93 28.30
CA LEU A 258 -6.67 -24.31 27.75
C LEU A 258 -6.69 -24.47 26.24
N CYS A 259 -6.65 -23.37 25.49
CA CYS A 259 -6.73 -23.42 24.03
C CYS A 259 -5.46 -22.86 23.38
N VAL A 260 -4.98 -23.53 22.34
CA VAL A 260 -3.87 -23.10 21.50
C VAL A 260 -4.42 -22.60 20.16
N LEU A 261 -3.97 -21.42 19.72
CA LEU A 261 -4.41 -20.73 18.51
C LEU A 261 -3.25 -20.59 17.52
N PRO A 262 -2.94 -21.60 16.69
CA PRO A 262 -1.84 -21.55 15.73
C PRO A 262 -1.93 -20.40 14.73
N VAL A 263 -3.17 -19.95 14.41
CA VAL A 263 -3.43 -18.83 13.51
C VAL A 263 -2.78 -17.53 14.02
N ASN A 264 -2.74 -17.33 15.35
CA ASN A 264 -2.16 -16.13 15.95
C ASN A 264 -0.63 -16.07 15.79
N ALA A 265 0.07 -17.22 15.73
CA ALA A 265 1.50 -17.22 15.44
C ALA A 265 1.82 -16.60 14.07
N LEU A 266 0.96 -16.83 13.07
CA LEU A 266 1.08 -16.20 11.75
C LEU A 266 0.69 -14.72 11.79
N ASN A 267 -0.38 -14.38 12.50
CA ASN A 267 -0.84 -12.99 12.65
C ASN A 267 0.26 -12.08 13.20
N VAL A 268 0.99 -12.50 14.24
CA VAL A 268 2.12 -11.73 14.79
C VAL A 268 3.10 -11.33 13.69
N LYS A 269 3.52 -12.28 12.85
CA LYS A 269 4.54 -12.05 11.83
C LYS A 269 4.02 -11.16 10.70
N ILE A 270 2.77 -11.36 10.28
CA ILE A 270 2.12 -10.56 9.25
C ILE A 270 1.95 -9.11 9.71
N TYR A 271 1.41 -8.88 10.91
CA TYR A 271 1.18 -7.52 11.42
C TYR A 271 2.46 -6.78 11.80
N LEU A 272 3.51 -7.49 12.25
CA LEU A 272 4.83 -6.88 12.43
C LEU A 272 5.43 -6.43 11.09
N PHE A 273 5.34 -7.26 10.06
CA PHE A 273 5.79 -6.89 8.71
C PHE A 273 4.98 -5.72 8.16
N MET A 274 3.66 -5.72 8.30
CA MET A 274 2.79 -4.63 7.83
C MET A 274 3.06 -3.32 8.57
N TRP A 275 3.32 -3.36 9.87
CA TRP A 275 3.71 -2.17 10.64
C TRP A 275 4.99 -1.53 10.07
N ALA A 276 6.03 -2.36 9.84
CA ALA A 276 7.28 -1.88 9.26
C ALA A 276 7.08 -1.37 7.82
N TRP A 277 6.26 -2.06 7.02
CA TRP A 277 5.91 -1.66 5.66
C TRP A 277 5.16 -0.32 5.63
N PHE A 278 4.18 -0.11 6.51
CA PHE A 278 3.43 1.14 6.60
C PHE A 278 4.32 2.31 7.03
N ALA A 279 5.21 2.11 8.01
CA ALA A 279 6.18 3.11 8.42
C ALA A 279 7.14 3.49 7.28
N PHE A 280 7.65 2.49 6.55
CA PHE A 280 8.50 2.69 5.38
C PHE A 280 7.78 3.45 4.27
N LEU A 281 6.55 3.04 3.94
CA LEU A 281 5.74 3.66 2.90
C LEU A 281 5.36 5.10 3.27
N PHE A 282 5.08 5.37 4.54
CA PHE A 282 4.82 6.73 5.04
C PHE A 282 6.05 7.64 4.84
N GLY A 283 7.24 7.16 5.21
CA GLY A 283 8.50 7.89 4.99
C GLY A 283 8.75 8.21 3.51
N LEU A 284 8.59 7.23 2.62
CA LEU A 284 8.72 7.45 1.17
C LEU A 284 7.69 8.45 0.63
N SER A 285 6.47 8.42 1.16
CA SER A 285 5.40 9.33 0.74
C SER A 285 5.67 10.76 1.13
N ILE A 286 6.22 11.00 2.33
CA ILE A 286 6.67 12.33 2.76
C ILE A 286 7.78 12.83 1.83
N CYS A 287 8.78 11.99 1.52
CA CYS A 287 9.85 12.37 0.59
C CYS A 287 9.31 12.73 -0.80
N ASN A 288 8.34 11.97 -1.32
CA ASN A 288 7.67 12.23 -2.59
C ASN A 288 6.87 13.54 -2.55
N LEU A 289 6.16 13.81 -1.46
CA LEU A 289 5.40 15.05 -1.26
C LEU A 289 6.34 16.27 -1.19
N ILE A 290 7.49 16.15 -0.54
CA ILE A 290 8.52 17.20 -0.51
C ILE A 290 9.04 17.44 -1.94
N HIS A 291 9.30 16.39 -2.71
CA HIS A 291 9.74 16.53 -4.12
C HIS A 291 8.73 17.32 -4.96
N PHE A 292 7.44 16.98 -4.89
CA PHE A 292 6.39 17.71 -5.61
C PHE A 292 6.21 19.14 -5.09
N SER A 293 6.30 19.35 -3.77
CA SER A 293 6.23 20.69 -3.16
C SER A 293 7.37 21.59 -3.65
N LEU A 294 8.60 21.08 -3.68
CA LEU A 294 9.76 21.82 -4.19
C LEU A 294 9.61 22.14 -5.68
N ALA A 295 9.09 21.22 -6.49
CA ALA A 295 8.83 21.45 -7.91
C ALA A 295 7.73 22.50 -8.17
N TRP A 296 6.77 22.61 -7.24
CA TRP A 296 5.73 23.63 -7.26
C TRP A 296 6.27 25.02 -6.91
N PHE A 297 6.88 25.17 -5.72
CA PHE A 297 7.30 26.46 -5.19
C PHE A 297 8.58 27.01 -5.83
N VAL A 298 9.47 26.14 -6.31
CA VAL A 298 10.78 26.53 -6.81
C VAL A 298 10.92 26.08 -8.27
N PRO A 299 10.62 26.95 -9.26
CA PRO A 299 10.80 26.63 -10.67
C PRO A 299 12.22 26.17 -11.01
N LYS A 300 13.24 26.70 -10.31
CA LYS A 300 14.65 26.27 -10.46
C LYS A 300 14.89 24.82 -10.04
N TYR A 301 14.11 24.29 -9.08
CA TYR A 301 14.23 22.91 -8.62
C TYR A 301 13.79 21.91 -9.71
N ARG A 302 12.90 22.29 -10.63
CA ARG A 302 12.45 21.43 -11.75
C ARG A 302 13.60 20.93 -12.63
N VAL A 303 14.70 21.69 -12.69
CA VAL A 303 15.90 21.41 -13.49
C VAL A 303 16.98 20.67 -12.68
N LEU A 304 16.97 20.77 -11.35
CA LEU A 304 18.04 20.25 -10.48
C LEU A 304 18.18 18.71 -10.52
N PRO A 305 17.11 17.90 -10.43
CA PRO A 305 17.20 16.43 -10.55
C PRO A 305 17.79 15.96 -11.88
N LEU A 306 17.63 16.76 -12.95
CA LEU A 306 18.13 16.44 -14.29
C LEU A 306 19.65 16.60 -14.37
N LYS A 307 20.15 17.70 -13.81
CA LYS A 307 21.59 18.00 -13.74
C LYS A 307 22.32 16.99 -12.86
N LEU A 308 21.76 16.64 -11.70
CA LEU A 308 22.34 15.63 -10.81
C LEU A 308 22.47 14.26 -11.52
N LYS A 309 21.44 13.79 -12.24
CA LYS A 309 21.53 12.55 -13.01
C LYS A 309 22.59 12.59 -14.12
N SER A 310 22.80 13.75 -14.76
CA SER A 310 23.85 13.90 -15.78
C SER A 310 25.28 13.90 -15.23
N ILE A 311 25.46 14.21 -13.94
CA ILE A 311 26.77 14.14 -13.28
C ILE A 311 27.14 12.68 -12.99
N PHE A 312 26.17 11.86 -12.58
CA PHE A 312 26.41 10.46 -12.23
C PHE A 312 26.37 9.50 -13.43
N PHE A 313 25.68 9.86 -14.54
CA PHE A 313 25.55 9.00 -15.72
C PHE A 313 25.92 9.75 -17.01
N LYS A 314 26.79 9.15 -17.84
CA LYS A 314 27.32 9.72 -19.10
C LYS A 314 26.18 10.14 -20.04
N LYS A 315 26.27 11.36 -20.58
CA LYS A 315 25.27 12.07 -21.42
C LYS A 315 24.74 11.18 -22.56
N ARG A 316 23.43 10.90 -22.56
CA ARG A 316 22.71 10.20 -23.66
C ARG A 316 21.74 11.11 -24.43
N MET A 317 21.52 12.36 -23.99
CA MET A 317 20.44 13.23 -24.44
C MET A 317 20.87 14.72 -24.41
N ASP A 318 20.44 15.52 -25.38
CA ASP A 318 20.57 16.99 -25.31
C ASP A 318 19.58 17.52 -24.26
N GLN A 319 20.11 17.94 -23.11
CA GLN A 319 19.28 18.44 -22.01
C GLN A 319 18.96 19.94 -22.17
N ASP A 320 19.65 20.65 -23.03
CA ASP A 320 19.55 22.11 -23.10
C ASP A 320 18.19 22.54 -23.68
N SER A 321 17.69 21.82 -24.69
CA SER A 321 16.33 22.02 -25.25
C SER A 321 15.24 21.78 -24.21
N TYR A 322 15.34 20.70 -23.44
CA TYR A 322 14.38 20.40 -22.38
C TYR A 322 14.39 21.44 -21.25
N ILE A 323 15.58 21.90 -20.84
CA ILE A 323 15.72 22.93 -19.79
C ILE A 323 15.08 24.25 -20.24
N ARG A 324 15.27 24.66 -21.50
CA ARG A 324 14.65 25.89 -22.06
C ARG A 324 13.12 25.81 -22.04
N VAL A 325 12.55 24.68 -22.43
CA VAL A 325 11.09 24.45 -22.40
C VAL A 325 10.56 24.49 -20.96
N LEU A 326 11.28 23.88 -20.01
CA LEU A 326 10.88 23.88 -18.59
C LEU A 326 10.87 25.27 -17.95
N THR A 327 11.70 26.21 -18.44
CA THR A 327 11.68 27.59 -17.93
C THR A 327 10.50 28.42 -18.42
N LEU A 328 9.82 27.98 -19.47
CA LEU A 328 8.64 28.65 -20.06
C LEU A 328 7.31 28.11 -19.51
N GLY A 329 7.32 26.90 -18.93
CA GLY A 329 6.10 26.18 -18.52
C GLY A 329 5.73 26.32 -17.06
N ASP A 330 4.45 26.05 -16.77
CA ASP A 330 3.95 25.97 -15.41
C ASP A 330 4.29 24.61 -14.74
N PHE A 331 3.73 24.36 -13.56
CA PHE A 331 3.91 23.07 -12.88
C PHE A 331 3.26 21.90 -13.65
N GLY A 332 2.09 22.12 -14.23
CA GLY A 332 1.35 21.12 -14.99
C GLY A 332 2.11 20.70 -16.26
N ASP A 333 2.67 21.66 -16.99
CA ASP A 333 3.50 21.41 -18.17
C ASP A 333 4.75 20.61 -17.81
N TRP A 334 5.43 20.97 -16.71
CA TRP A 334 6.56 20.20 -16.18
C TRP A 334 6.16 18.76 -15.83
N PHE A 335 4.99 18.57 -15.22
CA PHE A 335 4.49 17.24 -14.84
C PHE A 335 4.17 16.37 -16.06
N VAL A 336 3.45 16.92 -17.05
CA VAL A 336 3.13 16.24 -18.32
C VAL A 336 4.41 15.86 -19.06
N LEU A 337 5.35 16.80 -19.21
CA LEU A 337 6.62 16.53 -19.88
C LEU A 337 7.47 15.49 -19.14
N SER A 338 7.43 15.50 -17.80
CA SER A 338 8.09 14.47 -16.99
C SER A 338 7.46 13.08 -17.20
N CYS A 339 6.14 13.01 -17.36
CA CYS A 339 5.44 11.77 -17.72
C CYS A 339 5.83 11.29 -19.13
N VAL A 340 5.83 12.18 -20.14
CA VAL A 340 6.21 11.82 -21.51
C VAL A 340 7.66 11.32 -21.56
N LYS A 341 8.57 12.02 -20.88
CA LYS A 341 9.99 11.64 -20.78
C LYS A 341 10.19 10.22 -20.26
N ASN A 342 9.43 9.80 -19.24
CA ASN A 342 9.57 8.47 -18.66
C ASN A 342 9.01 7.34 -19.55
N ASN A 343 8.26 7.68 -20.61
CA ASN A 343 7.55 6.75 -21.47
C ASN A 343 8.02 6.75 -22.92
N MET A 344 9.04 7.55 -23.24
CA MET A 344 9.52 7.76 -24.61
C MET A 344 11.04 7.54 -24.65
N ASP A 345 11.54 7.07 -25.79
CA ASP A 345 12.97 6.92 -25.99
C ASP A 345 13.68 8.28 -25.86
N PRO A 346 14.88 8.35 -25.25
CA PRO A 346 15.55 9.63 -24.98
C PRO A 346 15.81 10.49 -26.23
N LEU A 347 16.08 9.86 -27.38
CA LEU A 347 16.32 10.56 -28.65
C LEU A 347 15.03 11.16 -29.22
N ASP A 348 13.95 10.39 -29.20
CA ASP A 348 12.62 10.83 -29.66
C ASP A 348 12.09 11.95 -28.77
N PHE A 349 12.31 11.86 -27.45
CA PHE A 349 11.94 12.91 -26.51
C PHE A 349 12.70 14.21 -26.77
N SER A 350 14.01 14.14 -27.07
CA SER A 350 14.82 15.33 -27.42
C SER A 350 14.22 16.07 -28.62
N ARG A 351 13.91 15.34 -29.70
CA ARG A 351 13.29 15.89 -30.92
C ARG A 351 11.92 16.52 -30.66
N LEU A 352 11.09 15.87 -29.84
CA LEU A 352 9.81 16.43 -29.41
C LEU A 352 10.02 17.75 -28.65
N THR A 353 10.97 17.80 -27.71
CA THR A 353 11.24 19.03 -26.93
C THR A 353 11.80 20.17 -27.79
N GLU A 354 12.62 19.87 -28.81
CA GLU A 354 13.09 20.87 -29.78
C GLU A 354 11.93 21.45 -30.60
N SER A 355 11.02 20.58 -31.08
CA SER A 355 9.84 20.99 -31.83
C SER A 355 8.90 21.87 -30.99
N ILE A 356 8.70 21.53 -29.72
CA ILE A 356 7.94 22.33 -28.75
C ILE A 356 8.62 23.68 -28.51
N HIS A 357 9.93 23.69 -28.31
CA HIS A 357 10.68 24.93 -28.06
C HIS A 357 10.57 25.90 -29.24
N TYR A 358 10.77 25.41 -30.47
CA TYR A 358 10.66 26.21 -31.68
C TYR A 358 9.29 26.88 -31.79
N LYS A 359 8.22 26.10 -31.60
CA LYS A 359 6.83 26.56 -31.63
C LYS A 359 6.52 27.60 -30.56
N LEU A 360 6.88 27.33 -29.30
CA LEU A 360 6.69 28.28 -28.19
C LEU A 360 7.50 29.58 -28.39
N SER A 361 8.68 29.51 -29.00
CA SER A 361 9.50 30.69 -29.29
C SER A 361 8.90 31.59 -30.38
N ASN A 362 8.22 31.00 -31.37
CA ASN A 362 7.55 31.75 -32.43
C ASN A 362 6.29 32.48 -31.91
N LEU A 363 5.49 31.84 -31.05
CA LEU A 363 4.34 32.48 -30.38
C LEU A 363 4.74 33.73 -29.58
N GLY A 364 5.89 33.69 -28.90
CA GLY A 364 6.43 34.82 -28.16
C GLY A 364 6.93 35.98 -29.02
N ASN A 365 7.16 35.75 -30.32
CA ASN A 365 7.56 36.77 -31.28
C ASN A 365 6.34 37.39 -32.00
N GLU A 366 5.33 36.58 -32.35
CA GLU A 366 4.08 37.07 -32.98
C GLU A 366 3.26 37.97 -32.05
N THR A 367 3.35 37.78 -30.72
CA THR A 367 2.70 38.64 -29.72
C THR A 367 3.46 39.95 -29.44
N LYS A 368 4.66 40.13 -30.00
CA LYS A 368 5.51 41.32 -29.81
C LYS A 368 5.61 42.22 -31.04
N GLU A 369 5.05 41.81 -32.18
CA GLU A 369 4.87 42.72 -33.32
C GLU A 369 3.60 43.55 -33.09
N PRO A 370 3.71 44.90 -33.07
CA PRO A 370 2.63 45.81 -32.67
C PRO A 370 1.49 45.93 -33.69
#